data_AF-A0A6P8ZX16-F1
#
_entry.id   AF-A0A6P8ZX16-F1
#
_cell.length_a   1.000
_cell.length_b   1.000
_cell.length_c   1.000
_cell.angle_alpha   90.00
_cell.angle_beta   90.00
_cell.angle_gamma   90.00
#
_symmetry.space_group_name_H-M   'P 1'
#
loop_
_entity.id
_entity.type
_entity.pdbx_description
1 polymer ?
#
loop_
_entity_poly.entity_id
_entity_poly.type
_entity_poly.pdbx_seq_one_letter_code
_entity_poly.pdbx_strand_id
1 'polypeptide(L)'
;MRCECVVVLCLAVVVLVLCGEAFAAPGPSYSKGQTKPRAIRGFKNVVLSTARNFGKRGGSDAQGEYVDEAALQANGQDYQRPPSSFPVQWFVEEIQNNPDLARGVVRKFIDENQDGELSAEELLRSVY
;
A
#
# COMPACT_ATOMS: atom_id res chain seq x y z
N MET A 1 2.39 -60.32 -18.42
CA MET A 1 1.23 -59.64 -19.06
C MET A 1 0.69 -58.45 -18.27
N ARG A 2 0.13 -58.59 -17.05
CA ARG A 2 -0.43 -57.41 -16.32
C ARG A 2 0.64 -56.42 -15.81
N CYS A 3 1.79 -56.91 -15.33
CA CYS A 3 2.87 -56.03 -14.85
C CYS A 3 3.60 -55.30 -15.98
N GLU A 4 3.78 -55.95 -17.14
CA GLU A 4 4.44 -55.33 -18.30
C GLU A 4 3.62 -54.18 -18.87
N CYS A 5 2.30 -54.31 -18.90
CA CYS A 5 1.40 -53.22 -19.30
C CYS A 5 1.51 -52.00 -18.37
N VAL A 6 1.64 -52.21 -17.06
CA VAL A 6 1.78 -51.11 -16.09
C VAL A 6 3.11 -50.38 -16.28
N VAL A 7 4.21 -51.11 -16.49
CA VAL A 7 5.53 -50.50 -16.71
C VAL A 7 5.54 -49.66 -18.00
N VAL A 8 4.94 -50.16 -19.09
CA VAL A 8 4.87 -49.43 -20.36
C VAL A 8 4.03 -48.16 -20.22
N LEU A 9 2.91 -48.23 -19.48
CA LEU A 9 2.04 -47.06 -19.25
C LEU A 9 2.75 -46.00 -18.39
N CYS A 10 3.48 -46.42 -17.34
CA CYS A 10 4.28 -45.52 -16.52
C CYS A 10 5.39 -44.83 -17.33
N LEU A 11 6.09 -45.56 -18.19
CA LEU A 11 7.13 -44.97 -19.05
C LEU A 11 6.56 -43.96 -20.06
N ALA A 12 5.40 -44.25 -20.64
CA ALA A 12 4.73 -43.34 -21.58
C ALA A 12 4.32 -42.01 -20.92
N VAL A 13 3.84 -42.04 -19.67
CA VAL A 13 3.48 -40.83 -18.91
C VAL A 13 4.72 -39.99 -18.60
N VAL A 14 5.84 -40.62 -18.21
CA VAL A 14 7.09 -39.90 -17.93
C VAL A 14 7.61 -39.17 -19.18
N VAL A 15 7.54 -39.80 -20.37
CA VAL A 15 7.95 -39.16 -21.63
C VAL A 15 7.06 -37.95 -21.96
N LEU A 16 5.75 -38.06 -21.76
CA LEU A 16 4.83 -36.93 -22.01
C LEU A 16 5.07 -35.75 -21.07
N VAL A 17 5.41 -36.00 -19.80
CA VAL A 17 5.73 -34.94 -18.83
C VAL A 17 7.04 -34.24 -19.21
N LEU A 18 8.05 -34.98 -19.69
CA LEU A 18 9.34 -34.40 -20.08
C LEU A 18 9.30 -33.63 -21.41
N CYS A 19 8.38 -33.97 -22.31
CA CYS A 19 8.21 -33.27 -23.59
C CYS A 19 7.27 -32.04 -23.53
N GLY A 20 6.67 -31.74 -22.36
CA GLY A 20 5.71 -30.65 -22.18
C GLY A 20 6.30 -29.23 -22.11
N GLU A 21 7.62 -29.07 -22.03
CA GLU A 21 8.30 -27.78 -21.78
C GLU A 21 8.85 -27.12 -23.06
N ALA A 22 8.16 -27.23 -24.19
CA ALA A 22 8.64 -26.64 -25.45
C ALA A 22 7.53 -25.99 -26.28
N PHE A 23 6.92 -24.91 -25.78
CA PHE A 23 6.26 -23.95 -26.67
C PHE A 23 6.17 -22.53 -26.10
N ALA A 24 7.25 -21.76 -26.23
CA ALA A 24 7.21 -20.30 -26.15
C ALA A 24 8.09 -19.71 -27.26
N ALA A 25 7.51 -19.48 -28.44
CA ALA A 25 8.15 -18.76 -29.52
C ALA A 25 7.83 -17.26 -29.40
N PRO A 26 8.82 -16.34 -29.30
CA PRO A 26 8.56 -14.92 -29.44
C PRO A 26 8.60 -14.54 -30.92
N GLY A 27 7.47 -14.08 -31.46
CA GLY A 27 7.40 -13.51 -32.80
C GLY A 27 8.09 -12.14 -32.89
N PRO A 28 8.64 -11.74 -34.05
CA PRO A 28 9.32 -10.46 -34.21
C PRO A 28 8.30 -9.30 -34.24
N SER A 29 8.39 -8.42 -33.25
CA SER A 29 7.60 -7.18 -33.20
C SER A 29 8.35 -6.04 -33.88
N TYR A 30 7.92 -5.65 -35.07
CA TYR A 30 8.31 -4.38 -35.72
C TYR A 30 7.31 -3.29 -35.36
N SER A 31 7.74 -2.17 -34.76
CA SER A 31 7.02 -0.88 -34.74
C SER A 31 7.98 0.25 -34.33
N LYS A 32 8.49 1.09 -35.24
CA LYS A 32 7.92 2.29 -35.90
C LYS A 32 8.28 3.62 -35.16
N GLY A 33 9.28 4.32 -35.70
CA GLY A 33 9.39 5.80 -35.76
C GLY A 33 9.55 6.62 -34.48
N GLN A 34 10.79 6.92 -34.07
CA GLN A 34 11.06 8.04 -33.17
C GLN A 34 10.92 9.37 -33.92
N THR A 35 9.90 10.17 -33.61
CA THR A 35 9.90 11.61 -33.90
C THR A 35 10.16 12.36 -32.60
N LYS A 36 11.31 13.03 -32.52
CA LYS A 36 11.71 13.82 -31.34
C LYS A 36 10.82 15.07 -31.22
N PRO A 37 10.20 15.37 -30.07
CA PRO A 37 9.50 16.63 -29.88
C PRO A 37 10.51 17.78 -29.74
N ARG A 38 10.31 18.88 -30.48
CA ARG A 38 11.09 20.11 -30.30
C ARG A 38 10.64 20.83 -29.04
N ALA A 39 11.60 21.17 -28.19
CA ALA A 39 11.48 22.04 -27.04
C ALA A 39 12.58 23.12 -27.21
N ILE A 40 12.50 24.41 -26.87
CA ILE A 40 11.71 25.27 -25.97
C ILE A 40 11.87 26.71 -26.57
N ARG A 41 11.12 27.78 -26.27
CA ARG A 41 11.42 28.74 -25.18
C ARG A 41 10.45 29.93 -25.24
N GLY A 42 9.47 29.95 -24.35
CA GLY A 42 8.83 31.17 -23.86
C GLY A 42 9.05 31.22 -22.34
N PHE A 43 9.26 32.42 -21.79
CA PHE A 43 9.47 32.63 -20.36
C PHE A 43 8.19 32.24 -19.60
N LYS A 44 8.17 31.02 -19.04
CA LYS A 44 7.06 30.51 -18.24
C LYS A 44 7.13 31.11 -16.83
N ASN A 45 6.64 32.32 -16.68
CA ASN A 45 6.31 32.88 -15.36
C ASN A 45 5.02 32.26 -14.82
N VAL A 46 5.03 30.96 -14.54
CA VAL A 46 3.93 30.29 -13.82
C VAL A 46 3.86 30.77 -12.37
N VAL A 47 4.99 31.18 -11.79
CA VAL A 47 5.09 31.55 -10.37
C VAL A 47 4.55 32.95 -10.06
N LEU A 48 4.55 33.88 -11.03
CA LEU A 48 4.19 35.29 -10.77
C LEU A 48 2.71 35.64 -11.02
N SER A 49 1.88 34.72 -11.54
CA SER A 49 0.48 35.02 -11.90
C SER A 49 -0.57 34.58 -10.87
N THR A 50 -0.20 33.93 -9.77
CA THR A 50 -1.17 33.56 -8.74
C THR A 50 -0.84 34.30 -7.46
N ALA A 51 -1.57 35.39 -7.20
CA ALA A 51 -1.68 36.01 -5.88
C ALA A 51 -2.32 35.00 -4.92
N ARG A 52 -1.54 34.00 -4.50
CA ARG A 52 -1.96 33.06 -3.47
C ARG A 52 -2.02 33.85 -2.17
N ASN A 53 -3.22 33.91 -1.60
CA ASN A 53 -3.55 34.44 -0.28
C ASN A 53 -4.03 35.90 -0.14
N PHE A 54 -4.34 36.62 -1.23
CA PHE A 54 -5.07 37.90 -1.08
C PHE A 54 -6.52 37.62 -0.65
N GLY A 55 -6.88 38.02 0.58
CA GLY A 55 -8.26 37.92 1.10
C GLY A 55 -8.54 36.78 2.08
N LYS A 56 -7.60 35.87 2.37
CA LYS A 56 -7.81 34.85 3.42
C LYS A 56 -7.50 35.44 4.79
N ARG A 57 -8.55 35.94 5.45
CA ARG A 57 -8.57 36.12 6.91
C ARG A 57 -9.37 34.96 7.50
N GLY A 58 -8.71 34.15 8.33
CA GLY A 58 -9.35 33.09 9.13
C GLY A 58 -8.77 31.72 8.80
N GLY A 59 -8.25 30.95 9.75
CA GLY A 59 -8.16 31.13 11.19
C GLY A 59 -7.61 29.83 11.76
N SER A 60 -6.80 29.94 12.82
CA SER A 60 -6.40 28.85 13.73
C SER A 60 -6.05 27.50 13.08
N ASP A 61 -4.79 27.33 12.67
CA ASP A 61 -3.99 26.09 12.81
C ASP A 61 -2.63 26.29 12.13
N ALA A 62 -1.96 27.41 12.45
CA ALA A 62 -0.62 27.71 11.99
C ALA A 62 0.41 26.98 12.87
N GLN A 63 0.46 25.65 12.76
CA GLN A 63 1.61 24.85 13.18
C GLN A 63 1.70 23.56 12.34
N GLY A 64 1.56 23.70 11.02
CA GLY A 64 1.79 22.62 10.07
C GLY A 64 3.21 22.71 9.53
N GLU A 65 3.98 21.65 9.74
CA GLU A 65 5.22 21.32 9.02
C GLU A 65 5.07 21.64 7.52
N TYR A 66 6.06 22.32 6.94
CA TYR A 66 6.02 22.78 5.55
C TYR A 66 6.18 21.57 4.61
N VAL A 67 5.06 20.88 4.33
CA VAL A 67 5.01 19.82 3.32
C VAL A 67 4.76 20.48 1.96
N ASP A 68 5.69 20.32 1.03
CA ASP A 68 5.61 20.90 -0.32
C ASP A 68 4.46 20.24 -1.12
N GLU A 69 3.28 20.84 -1.04
CA GLU A 69 2.03 20.39 -1.68
C GLU A 69 2.15 20.21 -3.22
N ALA A 70 3.16 20.83 -3.85
CA ALA A 70 3.43 20.68 -5.27
C ALA A 70 4.01 19.31 -5.63
N ALA A 71 4.74 18.66 -4.71
CA ALA A 71 5.33 17.35 -4.94
C ALA A 71 4.29 16.21 -4.85
N LEU A 72 3.25 16.38 -4.01
CA LEU A 72 2.18 15.37 -3.86
C LEU A 72 1.21 15.35 -5.05
N GLN A 73 0.97 16.47 -5.71
CA GLN A 73 0.01 16.55 -6.83
C GLN A 73 0.54 15.95 -8.14
N ALA A 74 1.84 15.71 -8.27
CA ALA A 74 2.43 15.12 -9.47
C ALA A 74 2.20 13.60 -9.59
N ASN A 75 1.89 12.95 -8.47
CA ASN A 75 1.56 11.53 -8.41
C ASN A 75 0.06 11.48 -8.08
N GLY A 76 -0.79 11.33 -9.09
CA GLY A 76 -2.27 11.47 -9.03
C GLY A 76 -2.99 10.44 -8.14
N GLN A 77 -2.50 10.25 -6.93
CA GLN A 77 -3.20 9.60 -5.85
C GLN A 77 -3.95 10.72 -5.14
N ASP A 78 -5.28 10.67 -5.19
CA ASP A 78 -6.12 11.38 -4.25
C ASP A 78 -5.58 11.06 -2.85
N TYR A 79 -4.76 11.94 -2.28
CA TYR A 79 -4.42 11.92 -0.87
C TYR A 79 -5.66 12.37 -0.11
N GLN A 80 -6.70 11.52 -0.15
CA GLN A 80 -7.75 11.51 0.82
C GLN A 80 -7.06 11.33 2.15
N ARG A 81 -6.95 12.41 2.91
CA ARG A 81 -6.59 12.38 4.33
C ARG A 81 -7.27 11.15 4.91
N PRO A 82 -6.54 10.23 5.56
CA PRO A 82 -7.16 9.05 6.13
C PRO A 82 -8.33 9.51 7.00
N PRO A 83 -9.49 8.84 6.93
CA PRO A 83 -10.67 9.27 7.66
C PRO A 83 -10.30 9.51 9.12
N SER A 84 -10.77 10.62 9.69
CA SER A 84 -10.43 11.04 11.07
C SER A 84 -10.94 10.07 12.13
N SER A 85 -11.70 9.05 11.74
CA SER A 85 -12.25 8.01 12.59
C SER A 85 -12.46 6.74 11.78
N PHE A 86 -12.29 5.59 12.41
CA PHE A 86 -12.66 4.29 11.87
C PHE A 86 -13.86 3.72 12.65
N PRO A 87 -14.70 2.86 12.02
CA PRO A 87 -15.79 2.19 12.72
C PRO A 87 -15.28 1.29 13.85
N VAL A 88 -15.99 1.26 14.98
CA VAL A 88 -15.66 0.38 16.12
C VAL A 88 -15.68 -1.08 15.70
N GLN A 89 -16.66 -1.47 14.88
CA GLN A 89 -16.81 -2.84 14.42
C GLN A 89 -15.59 -3.33 13.63
N TRP A 90 -15.05 -2.46 12.76
CA TRP A 90 -13.83 -2.76 12.03
C TRP A 90 -12.65 -3.01 12.98
N PHE A 91 -12.51 -2.20 14.04
CA PHE A 91 -11.43 -2.37 15.01
C PHE A 91 -11.53 -3.67 15.80
N VAL A 92 -12.76 -4.10 16.14
CA VAL A 92 -13.00 -5.40 16.80
C VAL A 92 -12.57 -6.55 15.87
N GLU A 93 -12.97 -6.50 14.60
CA GLU A 93 -12.57 -7.49 13.60
C GLU A 93 -11.05 -7.51 13.40
N GLU A 94 -10.42 -6.34 13.33
CA GLU A 94 -8.97 -6.19 13.16
C GLU A 94 -8.21 -6.76 14.37
N ILE A 95 -8.66 -6.52 15.61
CA ILE A 95 -8.06 -7.10 16.81
C ILE A 95 -8.15 -8.63 16.81
N GLN A 96 -9.25 -9.20 16.33
CA GLN A 96 -9.43 -10.66 16.27
C GLN A 96 -8.52 -11.30 15.21
N ASN A 97 -8.37 -10.65 14.07
CA ASN A 97 -7.53 -11.14 12.97
C ASN A 97 -6.04 -10.88 13.19
N ASN A 98 -5.71 -9.84 13.95
CA ASN A 98 -4.35 -9.40 14.22
C ASN A 98 -4.09 -9.24 15.73
N PRO A 99 -3.62 -10.31 16.41
CA PRO A 99 -3.38 -10.27 17.84
C PRO A 99 -2.19 -9.36 18.23
N ASP A 100 -1.30 -9.04 17.30
CA ASP A 100 -0.18 -8.13 17.58
C ASP A 100 -0.64 -6.68 17.68
N LEU A 101 -1.69 -6.30 16.93
CA LEU A 101 -2.37 -5.02 17.14
C LEU A 101 -2.94 -4.94 18.56
N ALA A 102 -3.64 -5.99 19.00
CA ALA A 102 -4.21 -6.06 20.35
C ALA A 102 -3.12 -5.91 21.43
N ARG A 103 -2.00 -6.62 21.28
CA ARG A 103 -0.83 -6.48 22.17
C ARG A 103 -0.27 -5.06 22.16
N GLY A 104 -0.18 -4.43 20.99
CA GLY A 104 0.29 -3.06 20.86
C GLY A 104 -0.62 -2.05 21.56
N VAL A 105 -1.93 -2.24 21.47
CA VAL A 105 -2.93 -1.41 22.17
C VAL A 105 -2.82 -1.60 23.68
N VAL A 106 -2.80 -2.84 24.15
CA VAL A 106 -2.66 -3.17 25.58
C VAL A 106 -1.39 -2.54 26.16
N ARG A 107 -0.25 -2.74 25.51
CA ARG A 107 1.06 -2.21 25.95
C ARG A 107 1.15 -0.68 25.97
N LYS A 108 0.36 -0.01 25.12
CA LYS A 108 0.42 1.46 25.00
C LYS A 108 -0.60 2.17 25.87
N PHE A 109 -1.74 1.54 26.13
CA PHE A 109 -2.89 2.23 26.71
C PHE A 109 -3.39 1.61 28.02
N ILE A 110 -3.06 0.35 28.31
CA ILE A 110 -3.55 -0.37 29.48
C ILE A 110 -2.40 -0.64 30.46
N ASP A 111 -1.34 -1.28 29.96
CA ASP A 111 -0.10 -1.56 30.69
C ASP A 111 0.69 -0.24 30.84
N GLU A 112 0.57 0.39 32.00
CA GLU A 112 1.13 1.72 32.28
C GLU A 112 2.61 1.62 32.66
N ASN A 113 2.98 0.54 33.35
CA ASN A 113 4.33 0.30 33.83
C ASN A 113 5.23 -0.45 32.82
N GLN A 114 4.64 -0.96 31.72
CA GLN A 114 5.30 -1.70 30.65
C GLN A 114 6.03 -2.95 31.12
N ASP A 115 5.53 -3.59 32.18
CA ASP A 115 6.13 -4.82 32.71
C ASP A 115 5.71 -6.08 31.93
N GLY A 116 4.70 -5.95 31.06
CA GLY A 116 4.19 -7.04 30.23
C GLY A 116 3.19 -7.95 30.95
N GLU A 117 2.81 -7.62 32.17
CA GLU A 117 1.70 -8.20 32.92
C GLU A 117 0.56 -7.18 32.99
N LEU A 118 -0.63 -7.61 33.39
CA LEU A 118 -1.77 -6.72 33.54
C LEU A 118 -2.29 -6.84 34.96
N SER A 119 -2.11 -5.78 35.73
CA SER A 119 -2.65 -5.70 37.08
C SER A 119 -4.17 -5.45 37.05
N ALA A 120 -4.88 -5.83 38.13
CA ALA A 120 -6.32 -5.63 38.20
C ALA A 120 -6.67 -4.13 38.24
N GLU A 121 -5.78 -3.33 38.81
CA GLU A 121 -5.86 -1.88 38.92
C GLU A 121 -5.78 -1.20 37.54
N GLU A 122 -4.93 -1.70 36.63
CA GLU A 122 -4.82 -1.21 35.26
C GLU A 122 -6.02 -1.59 34.39
N LEU A 123 -6.50 -2.82 34.52
CA LEU A 123 -7.65 -3.32 33.76
C LEU A 123 -8.96 -2.66 34.16
N LEU A 124 -9.16 -2.38 35.45
CA LEU A 124 -10.40 -1.83 35.99
C LEU A 124 -10.34 -0.31 36.16
N ARG A 125 -9.28 0.34 35.67
CA ARG A 125 -9.14 1.79 35.80
C ARG A 125 -10.31 2.47 35.12
N SER A 126 -11.18 3.07 35.94
CA SER A 126 -12.27 3.88 35.42
C SER A 126 -11.70 5.15 34.82
N VAL A 127 -11.84 5.30 33.52
CA VAL A 127 -11.53 6.54 32.80
C VAL A 127 -12.64 7.55 33.16
N TYR A 128 -12.45 8.28 34.27
CA TYR A 128 -13.28 9.42 34.66
C TYR A 128 -12.61 10.73 34.26
#